data_AF-A0A502Y927-F1
#
_entry.id   AF-A0A502Y927-F1
#
_cell.length_a   1.000
_cell.length_b   1.000
_cell.length_c   1.000
_cell.angle_alpha   90.00
_cell.angle_beta   90.00
_cell.angle_gamma   90.00
#
_symmetry.space_group_name_H-M   'P 1'
#
loop_
_entity.id
_entity.type
_entity.pdbx_description
1 polymer ?
#
loop_
_entity_poly.entity_id
_entity_poly.type
_entity_poly.pdbx_seq_one_letter_code
_entity_poly.pdbx_strand_id
1 'polypeptide(L)'
;MTHQKWLEDPPQGSRTTEDLQIALRHRIREVLLPLIAGRGERIHLIDPPEHPNVGDCAILLGELDFFKRELPGSQVAFHDWSTYSPSSDRHIERASVLLMHGGGNFGDIYPHHHEFRLKILRRFPNRPTIQLSQSIHFDSPAVLQETRDAIAAHSDFTLLARDTKSEAFARANFDCQVVLCPDMAFAMDRIVRKPANVDAFCLLRTDKEAVAPHEEIKRQLNQMGLSAEARDWLDDPRTAARLGDILFSKFTRKFPAAYPLLAPLALIARRRYAETRLRVGIDLLSRGRIVVTDRLHAHILSTLLGIPNVVFRSFDAKAAAFYDTWTHAASICRLADGPSDMVHAVQAVMPPK
;
A
#
# COMPACT_ATOMS: atom_id res chain seq x y z
N MET A 1 6.63 -21.50 9.85
CA MET A 1 5.78 -21.37 11.06
C MET A 1 4.33 -21.33 10.61
N THR A 2 3.43 -22.09 11.24
CA THR A 2 1.97 -21.99 10.97
C THR A 2 1.42 -20.65 11.48
N HIS A 3 0.40 -20.12 10.81
CA HIS A 3 -0.26 -18.83 11.09
C HIS A 3 -0.57 -18.60 12.59
N GLN A 4 -1.08 -19.62 13.29
CA GLN A 4 -1.35 -19.53 14.73
C GLN A 4 -0.12 -19.20 15.55
N LYS A 5 1.05 -19.76 15.21
CA LYS A 5 2.29 -19.56 15.98
C LYS A 5 2.86 -18.15 15.91
N TRP A 6 2.45 -17.35 14.90
CA TRP A 6 2.91 -15.96 14.74
C TRP A 6 2.03 -14.97 15.53
N LEU A 7 0.73 -15.26 15.64
CA LEU A 7 -0.24 -14.49 16.45
C LEU A 7 -0.17 -14.87 17.94
N GLU A 8 0.04 -16.15 18.25
CA GLU A 8 0.04 -16.68 19.62
C GLU A 8 1.38 -16.47 20.34
N ASP A 9 2.49 -16.31 19.61
CA ASP A 9 3.82 -16.20 20.19
C ASP A 9 4.68 -15.18 19.41
N PRO A 10 4.36 -13.87 19.47
CA PRO A 10 5.24 -12.85 18.92
C PRO A 10 6.58 -12.94 19.65
N PRO A 11 7.73 -13.16 18.97
CA PRO A 11 9.04 -13.29 19.61
C PRO A 11 9.24 -12.28 20.74
N GLN A 12 9.28 -12.80 21.97
CA GLN A 12 9.40 -12.03 23.20
C GLN A 12 10.82 -11.46 23.32
N GLY A 13 10.88 -10.14 23.26
CA GLY A 13 12.08 -9.32 23.34
C GLY A 13 11.75 -7.95 22.75
N SER A 14 12.45 -6.88 23.15
CA SER A 14 12.32 -5.58 22.47
C SER A 14 12.81 -5.74 21.04
N ARG A 15 11.95 -6.15 20.12
CA ARG A 15 12.32 -6.30 18.71
C ARG A 15 12.79 -4.95 18.22
N THR A 16 13.98 -4.93 17.64
CA THR A 16 14.44 -3.74 16.95
C THR A 16 13.50 -3.49 15.77
N THR A 17 13.37 -2.23 15.34
CA THR A 17 12.58 -1.91 14.15
C THR A 17 13.03 -2.73 12.94
N GLU A 18 14.32 -3.04 12.84
CA GLU A 18 14.91 -3.86 11.78
C GLU A 18 14.38 -5.30 11.83
N ASP A 19 14.29 -5.92 13.01
CA ASP A 19 13.74 -7.27 13.17
C ASP A 19 12.28 -7.35 12.69
N LEU A 20 11.48 -6.32 13.00
CA LEU A 20 10.10 -6.25 12.53
C LEU A 20 10.05 -6.15 11.00
N GLN A 21 10.84 -5.26 10.40
CA GLN A 21 10.87 -5.10 8.95
C GLN A 21 11.29 -6.39 8.23
N ILE A 22 12.30 -7.09 8.76
CA ILE A 22 12.74 -8.40 8.26
C ILE A 22 11.61 -9.43 8.37
N ALA A 23 10.94 -9.49 9.52
CA ALA A 23 9.85 -10.43 9.75
C ALA A 23 8.66 -10.18 8.81
N LEU A 24 8.26 -8.93 8.59
CA LEU A 24 7.17 -8.58 7.67
C LEU A 24 7.54 -8.88 6.22
N ARG A 25 8.77 -8.58 5.79
CA ARG A 25 9.26 -8.95 4.46
C ARG A 25 9.30 -10.46 4.26
N HIS A 26 9.77 -11.21 5.25
CA HIS A 26 9.77 -12.67 5.22
C HIS A 26 8.34 -13.22 5.11
N ARG A 27 7.40 -12.65 5.87
CA ARG A 27 5.99 -13.04 5.82
C ARG A 27 5.38 -12.81 4.44
N ILE A 28 5.66 -11.67 3.80
CA ILE A 28 5.22 -11.42 2.41
C ILE A 28 5.75 -12.51 1.48
N ARG A 29 7.04 -12.86 1.59
CA ARG A 29 7.65 -13.93 0.79
C ARG A 29 7.00 -15.29 1.04
N GLU A 30 6.80 -15.68 2.31
CA GLU A 30 6.16 -16.94 2.68
C GLU A 30 4.74 -17.07 2.12
N VAL A 31 3.99 -15.97 2.03
CA VAL A 31 2.63 -15.96 1.51
C VAL A 31 2.61 -15.93 -0.01
N LEU A 32 3.32 -14.98 -0.62
CA LEU A 32 3.15 -14.68 -2.03
C LEU A 32 3.93 -15.65 -2.94
N LEU A 33 5.13 -16.09 -2.53
CA LEU A 33 5.98 -16.94 -3.37
C LEU A 33 5.31 -18.29 -3.72
N PRO A 34 4.67 -19.02 -2.78
CA PRO A 34 3.95 -20.24 -3.12
C PRO A 34 2.74 -20.00 -4.04
N LEU A 35 2.03 -18.89 -3.89
CA LEU A 35 0.87 -18.56 -4.71
C LEU A 35 1.23 -18.29 -6.17
N ILE A 36 2.46 -17.83 -6.44
CA ILE A 36 2.96 -17.56 -7.78
C ILE A 36 3.97 -18.60 -8.30
N ALA A 37 4.24 -19.64 -7.51
CA ALA A 37 5.13 -20.73 -7.91
C ALA A 37 4.63 -21.40 -9.20
N GLY A 38 5.52 -21.58 -10.18
CA GLY A 38 5.18 -22.15 -11.49
C GLY A 38 4.38 -21.22 -12.43
N ARG A 39 3.93 -20.05 -11.94
CA ARG A 39 3.17 -19.05 -12.74
C ARG A 39 3.84 -17.67 -12.79
N GLY A 40 5.11 -17.58 -12.37
CA GLY A 40 5.87 -16.33 -12.32
C GLY A 40 6.47 -15.86 -13.66
N GLU A 41 6.35 -16.61 -14.76
CA GLU A 41 7.01 -16.27 -16.03
C GLU A 41 6.47 -14.96 -16.65
N ARG A 42 5.14 -14.82 -16.76
CA ARG A 42 4.47 -13.63 -17.29
C ARG A 42 3.46 -13.07 -16.28
N ILE A 43 3.85 -12.01 -15.59
CA ILE A 43 3.05 -11.35 -14.56
C ILE A 43 2.41 -10.10 -15.14
N HIS A 44 1.09 -10.00 -15.04
CA HIS A 44 0.37 -8.79 -15.42
C HIS A 44 -0.18 -8.12 -14.16
N LEU A 45 0.36 -6.95 -13.83
CA LEU A 45 -0.11 -6.11 -12.74
C LEU A 45 -1.34 -5.32 -13.18
N ILE A 46 -2.43 -5.42 -12.43
CA ILE A 46 -3.70 -4.79 -12.74
C ILE A 46 -3.88 -3.57 -11.85
N ASP A 47 -4.12 -2.44 -12.50
CA ASP A 47 -4.41 -1.14 -11.92
C ASP A 47 -3.33 -0.57 -10.98
N PRO A 48 -2.04 -0.57 -11.37
CA PRO A 48 -1.03 0.17 -10.61
C PRO A 48 -1.36 1.67 -10.59
N PRO A 49 -0.98 2.39 -9.53
CA PRO A 49 -1.41 3.77 -9.30
C PRO A 49 -0.81 4.73 -10.34
N GLU A 50 -1.62 5.66 -10.83
CA GLU A 50 -1.21 6.75 -11.74
C GLU A 50 -1.33 8.15 -11.10
N HIS A 51 -1.51 8.19 -9.78
CA HIS A 51 -1.85 9.40 -9.02
C HIS A 51 -0.78 9.74 -7.96
N PRO A 52 -0.76 10.98 -7.43
CA PRO A 52 0.34 11.47 -6.56
C PRO A 52 0.49 10.81 -5.20
N ASN A 53 -0.45 9.97 -4.77
CA ASN A 53 -0.39 9.35 -3.45
C ASN A 53 0.92 8.56 -3.27
N VAL A 54 1.76 9.05 -2.37
CA VAL A 54 3.07 8.45 -2.05
C VAL A 54 2.92 7.02 -1.54
N GLY A 55 1.86 6.74 -0.78
CA GLY A 55 1.62 5.42 -0.21
C GLY A 55 1.41 4.35 -1.26
N ASP A 56 0.53 4.60 -2.23
CA ASP A 56 0.24 3.63 -3.29
C ASP A 56 1.46 3.48 -4.23
N CYS A 57 2.22 4.56 -4.47
CA CYS A 57 3.51 4.47 -5.15
C CYS A 57 4.50 3.57 -4.38
N ALA A 58 4.53 3.63 -3.04
CA ALA A 58 5.38 2.76 -2.23
C ALA A 58 4.94 1.28 -2.30
N ILE A 59 3.63 1.01 -2.33
CA ILE A 59 3.09 -0.34 -2.59
C ILE A 59 3.61 -0.86 -3.93
N LEU A 60 3.45 -0.07 -5.01
CA LEU A 60 3.92 -0.47 -6.34
C LEU A 60 5.41 -0.77 -6.35
N LEU A 61 6.23 0.08 -5.74
CA LEU A 61 7.68 -0.16 -5.67
C LEU A 61 7.99 -1.44 -4.89
N GLY A 62 7.25 -1.72 -3.82
CA GLY A 62 7.37 -2.97 -3.07
C GLY A 62 7.00 -4.21 -3.89
N GLU A 63 5.95 -4.13 -4.69
CA GLU A 63 5.55 -5.17 -5.65
C GLU A 63 6.67 -5.43 -6.68
N LEU A 64 7.20 -4.36 -7.29
CA LEU A 64 8.24 -4.47 -8.32
C LEU A 64 9.58 -4.98 -7.76
N ASP A 65 9.99 -4.51 -6.58
CA ASP A 65 11.22 -4.97 -5.93
C ASP A 65 11.08 -6.42 -5.45
N PHE A 66 9.87 -6.85 -5.06
CA PHE A 66 9.58 -8.25 -4.79
C PHE A 66 9.79 -9.13 -6.05
N PHE A 67 9.21 -8.77 -7.19
CA PHE A 67 9.37 -9.54 -8.43
C PHE A 67 10.83 -9.58 -8.89
N LYS A 68 11.52 -8.43 -8.84
CA LYS A 68 12.94 -8.34 -9.19
C LYS A 68 13.81 -9.28 -8.35
N ARG A 69 13.52 -9.39 -7.06
CA ARG A 69 14.34 -10.17 -6.11
C ARG A 69 14.00 -11.66 -6.13
N GLU A 70 12.72 -12.01 -6.12
CA GLU A 70 12.29 -13.40 -5.96
C GLU A 70 12.07 -14.11 -7.31
N LEU A 71 11.90 -13.36 -8.41
CA LEU A 71 11.62 -13.89 -9.74
C LEU A 71 12.47 -13.19 -10.83
N PRO A 72 13.82 -13.29 -10.76
CA PRO A 72 14.73 -12.66 -11.72
C PRO A 72 14.61 -13.35 -13.09
N GLY A 73 13.66 -12.90 -13.91
CA GLY A 73 13.33 -13.51 -15.20
C GLY A 73 11.87 -13.33 -15.60
N SER A 74 11.01 -12.93 -14.65
CA SER A 74 9.62 -12.58 -14.94
C SER A 74 9.51 -11.44 -15.96
N GLN A 75 8.65 -11.62 -16.95
CA GLN A 75 8.17 -10.55 -17.79
C GLN A 75 6.99 -9.89 -17.08
N VAL A 76 7.18 -8.64 -16.68
CA VAL A 76 6.14 -7.85 -15.99
C VAL A 76 5.57 -6.83 -16.96
N ALA A 77 4.25 -6.85 -17.12
CA ALA A 77 3.47 -5.83 -17.81
C ALA A 77 2.39 -5.31 -16.86
N PHE A 78 1.74 -4.19 -17.19
CA PHE A 78 0.61 -3.72 -16.41
C PHE A 78 -0.57 -3.28 -17.27
N HIS A 79 -1.77 -3.24 -16.69
CA HIS A 79 -2.96 -2.70 -17.33
C HIS A 79 -3.73 -1.92 -16.28
N ASP A 80 -3.93 -0.62 -16.51
CA ASP A 80 -4.71 0.24 -15.61
C ASP A 80 -6.00 0.69 -16.29
N TRP A 81 -6.91 1.26 -15.50
CA TRP A 81 -8.21 1.70 -15.99
C TRP A 81 -8.10 2.72 -17.15
N SER A 82 -7.04 3.53 -17.17
CA SER A 82 -6.87 4.64 -18.11
C SER A 82 -6.28 4.19 -19.46
N THR A 83 -5.51 3.10 -19.48
CA THR A 83 -4.85 2.54 -20.68
C THR A 83 -5.48 1.25 -21.20
N TYR A 84 -6.28 0.55 -20.39
CA TYR A 84 -6.93 -0.69 -20.80
C TYR A 84 -7.88 -0.49 -21.99
N SER A 85 -7.81 -1.42 -22.94
CA SER A 85 -8.68 -1.51 -24.10
C SER A 85 -8.93 -2.98 -24.44
N PRO A 86 -10.02 -3.34 -25.15
CA PRO A 86 -10.24 -4.73 -25.59
C PRO A 86 -9.09 -5.33 -26.43
N SER A 87 -8.30 -4.49 -27.09
CA SER A 87 -7.08 -4.91 -27.78
C SER A 87 -5.99 -5.46 -26.85
N SER A 88 -6.03 -5.12 -25.56
CA SER A 88 -5.15 -5.69 -24.55
C SER A 88 -5.51 -7.12 -24.17
N ASP A 89 -6.72 -7.60 -24.50
CA ASP A 89 -7.23 -8.90 -24.03
C ASP A 89 -6.31 -10.05 -24.43
N ARG A 90 -5.87 -10.10 -25.70
CA ARG A 90 -4.93 -11.12 -26.17
C ARG A 90 -3.59 -11.10 -25.43
N HIS A 91 -3.16 -9.92 -24.99
CA HIS A 91 -1.93 -9.80 -24.21
C HIS A 91 -2.15 -10.30 -22.78
N ILE A 92 -3.27 -9.93 -22.15
CA ILE A 92 -3.64 -10.38 -20.80
C ILE A 92 -3.89 -11.90 -20.75
N GLU A 93 -4.48 -12.48 -21.79
CA GLU A 93 -4.71 -13.94 -21.91
C GLU A 93 -3.41 -14.76 -21.88
N ARG A 94 -2.29 -14.15 -22.27
CA ARG A 94 -0.95 -14.75 -22.23
C ARG A 94 -0.27 -14.65 -20.86
N ALA A 95 -0.84 -13.88 -19.94
CA ALA A 95 -0.35 -13.80 -18.57
C ALA A 95 -0.45 -15.17 -17.89
N SER A 96 0.58 -15.52 -17.15
CA SER A 96 0.61 -16.71 -16.31
C SER A 96 -0.18 -16.47 -15.01
N VAL A 97 -0.17 -15.23 -14.53
CA VAL A 97 -0.94 -14.78 -13.37
C VAL A 97 -1.28 -13.29 -13.50
N LEU A 98 -2.48 -12.92 -13.07
CA LEU A 98 -2.90 -11.54 -12.88
C LEU A 98 -2.71 -11.17 -11.40
N LEU A 99 -1.98 -10.10 -11.13
CA LEU A 99 -1.83 -9.56 -9.78
C LEU A 99 -2.55 -8.23 -9.73
N MET A 100 -3.58 -8.09 -8.90
CA MET A 100 -4.25 -6.81 -8.72
C MET A 100 -3.52 -6.01 -7.66
N HIS A 101 -3.22 -4.75 -7.97
CA HIS A 101 -2.50 -3.85 -7.09
C HIS A 101 -3.16 -3.79 -5.70
N GLY A 102 -2.31 -3.76 -4.66
CA GLY A 102 -2.74 -3.68 -3.27
C GLY A 102 -3.25 -2.30 -2.84
N GLY A 103 -3.35 -2.10 -1.52
CA GLY A 103 -3.68 -0.81 -0.91
C GLY A 103 -5.09 -0.71 -0.34
N GLY A 104 -5.78 0.40 -0.63
CA GLY A 104 -7.03 0.78 0.03
C GLY A 104 -8.20 1.09 -0.92
N ASN A 105 -8.17 0.54 -2.13
CA ASN A 105 -9.13 0.80 -3.22
C ASN A 105 -10.13 -0.35 -3.48
N PHE A 106 -10.38 -1.22 -2.49
CA PHE A 106 -11.30 -2.36 -2.63
C PHE A 106 -12.61 -2.08 -1.90
N GLY A 107 -13.56 -1.56 -2.70
CA GLY A 107 -14.93 -1.27 -2.30
C GLY A 107 -15.41 0.05 -2.88
N ASP A 108 -16.34 0.71 -2.20
CA ASP A 108 -17.20 1.75 -2.79
C ASP A 108 -16.57 3.14 -2.87
N ILE A 109 -15.53 3.38 -2.07
CA ILE A 109 -14.89 4.70 -1.95
C ILE A 109 -14.25 5.13 -3.28
N TYR A 110 -13.81 4.17 -4.10
CA TYR A 110 -13.06 4.42 -5.33
C TYR A 110 -13.71 3.69 -6.51
N PRO A 111 -14.86 4.17 -7.02
CA PRO A 111 -15.70 3.43 -7.95
C PRO A 111 -14.99 3.06 -9.25
N HIS A 112 -14.21 3.96 -9.85
CA HIS A 112 -13.52 3.66 -11.11
C HIS A 112 -12.51 2.51 -11.00
N HIS A 113 -11.74 2.47 -9.91
CA HIS A 113 -10.78 1.39 -9.64
C HIS A 113 -11.51 0.07 -9.35
N HIS A 114 -12.62 0.14 -8.61
CA HIS A 114 -13.43 -1.03 -8.30
C HIS A 114 -14.14 -1.59 -9.53
N GLU A 115 -14.74 -0.74 -10.37
CA GLU A 115 -15.35 -1.10 -11.65
C GLU A 115 -14.34 -1.76 -12.59
N PHE A 116 -13.12 -1.22 -12.68
CA PHE A 116 -12.08 -1.81 -13.50
C PHE A 116 -11.64 -3.19 -12.98
N ARG A 117 -11.52 -3.36 -11.65
CA ARG A 117 -11.30 -4.67 -11.03
C ARG A 117 -12.38 -5.68 -11.42
N LEU A 118 -13.65 -5.33 -11.25
CA LEU A 118 -14.78 -6.21 -11.60
C LEU A 118 -14.80 -6.53 -13.10
N LYS A 119 -14.46 -5.56 -13.95
CA LYS A 119 -14.32 -5.74 -15.39
C LYS A 119 -13.27 -6.79 -15.74
N ILE A 120 -12.09 -6.74 -15.11
CA ILE A 120 -11.02 -7.72 -15.32
C ILE A 120 -11.43 -9.10 -14.82
N LEU A 121 -12.03 -9.22 -13.62
CA LEU A 121 -12.52 -10.51 -13.10
C LEU A 121 -13.53 -11.17 -14.05
N ARG A 122 -14.49 -10.41 -14.56
CA ARG A 122 -15.52 -10.91 -15.49
C ARG A 122 -14.96 -11.26 -16.86
N ARG A 123 -13.95 -10.52 -17.32
CA ARG A 123 -13.36 -10.74 -18.65
C ARG A 123 -12.43 -11.94 -18.69
N PHE A 124 -11.76 -12.23 -17.57
CA PHE A 124 -10.74 -13.28 -17.48
C PHE A 124 -11.02 -14.29 -16.35
N PRO A 125 -12.21 -14.90 -16.28
CA PRO A 125 -12.65 -15.70 -15.12
C PRO A 125 -11.81 -16.96 -14.89
N ASN A 126 -11.08 -17.42 -15.92
CA ASN A 126 -10.25 -18.62 -15.89
C ASN A 126 -8.75 -18.30 -15.85
N ARG A 127 -8.36 -17.05 -15.53
CA ARG A 127 -6.95 -16.66 -15.39
C ARG A 127 -6.61 -16.61 -13.91
N PRO A 128 -5.56 -17.32 -13.47
CA PRO A 128 -5.11 -17.23 -12.08
C PRO A 128 -4.94 -15.78 -11.64
N THR A 129 -5.67 -15.38 -10.61
CA THR A 129 -5.73 -13.99 -10.17
C THR A 129 -5.50 -13.88 -8.67
N ILE A 130 -4.60 -12.98 -8.27
CA ILE A 130 -4.32 -12.69 -6.87
C ILE A 130 -4.57 -11.20 -6.64
N GLN A 131 -5.51 -10.88 -5.75
CA GLN A 131 -5.60 -9.52 -5.19
C GLN A 131 -4.53 -9.38 -4.12
N LEU A 132 -3.58 -8.47 -4.34
CA LEU A 132 -2.50 -8.20 -3.38
C LEU A 132 -3.05 -7.47 -2.13
N SER A 133 -2.19 -7.40 -1.10
CA SER A 133 -2.55 -7.01 0.28
C SER A 133 -3.42 -5.74 0.34
N GLN A 134 -4.65 -5.90 0.82
CA GLN A 134 -5.68 -4.87 0.75
C GLN A 134 -6.34 -4.57 2.10
N SER A 135 -6.68 -3.30 2.37
CA SER A 135 -7.76 -2.96 3.31
C SER A 135 -9.10 -2.92 2.58
N ILE A 136 -10.10 -3.59 3.15
CA ILE A 136 -11.41 -3.79 2.51
C ILE A 136 -12.48 -3.04 3.29
N HIS A 137 -13.32 -2.31 2.57
CA HIS A 137 -14.44 -1.60 3.16
C HIS A 137 -15.57 -1.41 2.13
N PHE A 138 -16.78 -1.80 2.49
CA PHE A 138 -17.99 -1.61 1.69
C PHE A 138 -19.06 -0.96 2.56
N ASP A 139 -19.63 0.13 2.05
CA ASP A 139 -20.81 0.80 2.60
C ASP A 139 -22.09 0.35 1.89
N SER A 140 -21.99 0.00 0.60
CA SER A 140 -23.09 -0.38 -0.26
C SER A 140 -23.28 -1.89 -0.32
N PRO A 141 -24.42 -2.43 0.18
CA PRO A 141 -24.72 -3.86 0.05
C PRO A 141 -24.81 -4.33 -1.40
N ALA A 142 -25.18 -3.44 -2.32
CA ALA A 142 -25.31 -3.78 -3.74
C ALA A 142 -23.95 -4.03 -4.39
N VAL A 143 -22.97 -3.16 -4.15
CA VAL A 143 -21.61 -3.31 -4.70
C VAL A 143 -20.89 -4.48 -4.03
N LEU A 144 -21.14 -4.71 -2.73
CA LEU A 144 -20.67 -5.91 -2.04
C LEU A 144 -21.21 -7.17 -2.73
N GLN A 145 -22.52 -7.25 -2.98
CA GLN A 145 -23.12 -8.42 -3.64
C GLN A 145 -22.56 -8.60 -5.06
N GLU A 146 -22.45 -7.53 -5.84
CA GLU A 146 -21.85 -7.56 -7.17
C GLU A 146 -20.41 -8.11 -7.15
N THR A 147 -19.63 -7.70 -6.15
CA THR A 147 -18.26 -8.20 -5.93
C THR A 147 -18.26 -9.68 -5.60
N ARG A 148 -19.17 -10.13 -4.71
CA ARG A 148 -19.29 -11.55 -4.35
C ARG A 148 -19.54 -12.40 -5.57
N ASP A 149 -20.49 -11.99 -6.40
CA ASP A 149 -20.87 -12.73 -7.61
C ASP A 149 -19.69 -12.81 -8.59
N ALA A 150 -18.95 -11.71 -8.77
CA ALA A 150 -17.77 -11.67 -9.63
C ALA A 150 -16.63 -12.57 -9.14
N ILE A 151 -16.39 -12.63 -7.82
CA ILE A 151 -15.37 -13.50 -7.22
C ILE A 151 -15.81 -14.97 -7.29
N ALA A 152 -17.06 -15.27 -6.94
CA ALA A 152 -17.58 -16.64 -6.96
C ALA A 152 -17.60 -17.25 -8.38
N ALA A 153 -17.76 -16.42 -9.41
CA ALA A 153 -17.68 -16.85 -10.80
C ALA A 153 -16.24 -17.11 -11.30
N HIS A 154 -15.22 -16.78 -10.50
CA HIS A 154 -13.82 -16.83 -10.90
C HIS A 154 -13.15 -18.14 -10.42
N SER A 155 -12.48 -18.86 -11.32
CA SER A 155 -12.05 -20.25 -11.05
C SER A 155 -10.83 -20.37 -10.13
N ASP A 156 -9.93 -19.38 -10.15
CA ASP A 156 -8.70 -19.33 -9.33
C ASP A 156 -8.45 -17.89 -8.87
N PHE A 157 -9.12 -17.49 -7.79
CA PHE A 157 -8.97 -16.19 -7.17
C PHE A 157 -8.47 -16.31 -5.72
N THR A 158 -7.39 -15.61 -5.39
CA THR A 158 -6.88 -15.49 -4.02
C THR A 158 -6.89 -14.03 -3.59
N LEU A 159 -7.41 -13.75 -2.39
CA LEU A 159 -7.44 -12.42 -1.80
C LEU A 159 -6.41 -12.33 -0.66
N LEU A 160 -5.50 -11.38 -0.76
CA LEU A 160 -4.59 -11.03 0.33
C LEU A 160 -5.16 -9.86 1.13
N ALA A 161 -5.43 -10.08 2.42
CA ALA A 161 -5.86 -9.02 3.34
C ALA A 161 -4.65 -8.47 4.09
N ARG A 162 -4.57 -7.15 4.24
CA ARG A 162 -3.42 -6.51 4.91
C ARG A 162 -3.58 -6.28 6.40
N ASP A 163 -4.76 -6.53 6.94
CA ASP A 163 -5.08 -6.40 8.36
C ASP A 163 -6.16 -7.41 8.75
N THR A 164 -6.21 -7.79 10.02
CA THR A 164 -7.11 -8.83 10.56
C THR A 164 -8.60 -8.46 10.39
N LYS A 165 -8.94 -7.17 10.47
CA LYS A 165 -10.31 -6.68 10.23
C LYS A 165 -10.74 -6.96 8.78
N SER A 166 -9.89 -6.63 7.82
CA SER A 166 -10.13 -6.88 6.39
C SER A 166 -10.14 -8.37 6.07
N GLU A 167 -9.30 -9.17 6.73
CA GLU A 167 -9.31 -10.63 6.59
C GLU A 167 -10.63 -11.22 7.06
N ALA A 168 -11.08 -10.88 8.27
CA ALA A 168 -12.33 -11.34 8.84
C ALA A 168 -13.53 -10.95 7.95
N PHE A 169 -13.53 -9.70 7.46
CA PHE A 169 -14.52 -9.24 6.50
C PHE A 169 -14.50 -10.07 5.22
N ALA A 170 -13.33 -10.26 4.59
CA ALA A 170 -13.24 -11.04 3.35
C ALA A 170 -13.71 -12.48 3.53
N ARG A 171 -13.29 -13.16 4.60
CA ARG A 171 -13.70 -14.55 4.91
C ARG A 171 -15.20 -14.70 5.11
N ALA A 172 -15.85 -13.70 5.70
CA ALA A 172 -17.28 -13.72 5.93
C ALA A 172 -18.11 -13.44 4.67
N ASN A 173 -17.51 -12.79 3.65
CA ASN A 173 -18.26 -12.23 2.53
C ASN A 173 -17.92 -12.85 1.18
N PHE A 174 -16.70 -13.36 0.95
CA PHE A 174 -16.24 -13.79 -0.37
C PHE A 174 -15.90 -15.29 -0.39
N ASP A 175 -16.40 -16.00 -1.40
CA ASP A 175 -16.09 -17.40 -1.65
C ASP A 175 -14.77 -17.52 -2.43
N CYS A 176 -13.65 -17.33 -1.71
CA CYS A 176 -12.31 -17.47 -2.27
C CYS A 176 -11.28 -17.77 -1.19
N GLN A 177 -10.06 -18.12 -1.60
CA GLN A 177 -8.96 -18.23 -0.66
C GLN A 177 -8.58 -16.84 -0.12
N VAL A 178 -8.72 -16.64 1.19
CA VAL A 178 -8.29 -15.41 1.87
C VAL A 178 -7.02 -15.70 2.68
N VAL A 179 -6.00 -14.86 2.56
CA VAL A 179 -4.74 -15.00 3.31
C VAL A 179 -4.30 -13.65 3.88
N LEU A 180 -3.95 -13.62 5.17
CA LEU A 180 -3.36 -12.45 5.80
C LEU A 180 -1.89 -12.25 5.35
N CYS A 181 -1.61 -11.09 4.75
CA CYS A 181 -0.32 -10.73 4.18
C CYS A 181 0.00 -9.25 4.49
N PRO A 182 1.20 -8.90 4.99
CA PRO A 182 1.57 -7.51 5.23
C PRO A 182 1.48 -6.65 3.96
N ASP A 183 1.45 -5.34 4.15
CA ASP A 183 1.44 -4.37 3.05
C ASP A 183 2.72 -4.48 2.20
N MET A 184 2.56 -4.46 0.86
CA MET A 184 3.67 -4.69 -0.07
C MET A 184 4.78 -3.64 0.04
N ALA A 185 4.52 -2.46 0.62
CA ALA A 185 5.56 -1.46 0.89
C ALA A 185 6.73 -2.04 1.74
N PHE A 186 6.50 -3.03 2.59
CA PHE A 186 7.57 -3.70 3.36
C PHE A 186 8.51 -4.57 2.50
N ALA A 187 8.13 -4.86 1.25
CA ALA A 187 8.95 -5.61 0.29
C ALA A 187 9.93 -4.75 -0.52
N MET A 188 9.83 -3.41 -0.43
CA MET A 188 10.72 -2.45 -1.09
C MET A 188 12.19 -2.67 -0.73
N ASP A 189 13.11 -2.28 -1.62
CA ASP A 189 14.52 -2.18 -1.26
C ASP A 189 14.74 -1.14 -0.12
N ARG A 190 15.89 -1.23 0.57
CA ARG A 190 16.19 -0.39 1.73
C ARG A 190 16.13 1.10 1.34
N ILE A 191 15.30 1.85 2.05
CA ILE A 191 15.21 3.31 1.95
C ILE A 191 16.05 3.98 3.04
N VAL A 192 16.53 5.20 2.77
CA VAL A 192 17.45 5.91 3.67
C VAL A 192 16.78 7.16 4.20
N ARG A 193 16.76 7.29 5.53
CA ARG A 193 16.30 8.49 6.24
C ARG A 193 17.26 9.65 6.02
N LYS A 194 16.70 10.85 5.78
CA LYS A 194 17.45 12.11 5.75
C LYS A 194 17.54 12.76 7.14
N PRO A 195 18.48 13.67 7.39
CA PRO A 195 18.56 14.38 8.67
C PRO A 195 17.27 15.15 8.99
N ALA A 196 16.87 15.13 10.26
CA ALA A 196 15.73 15.88 10.75
C ALA A 196 16.03 17.38 10.88
N ASN A 197 15.00 18.20 10.68
CA ASN A 197 15.04 19.66 10.80
C ASN A 197 14.12 20.19 11.91
N VAL A 198 13.10 19.41 12.30
CA VAL A 198 12.12 19.75 13.34
C VAL A 198 11.95 18.56 14.28
N ASP A 199 11.39 18.80 15.46
CA ASP A 199 11.13 17.74 16.43
C ASP A 199 10.02 16.82 15.93
N ALA A 200 8.89 17.39 15.52
CA ALA A 200 7.73 16.64 15.05
C ALA A 200 7.31 17.07 13.63
N PHE A 201 7.22 16.10 12.72
CA PHE A 201 6.60 16.30 11.41
C PHE A 201 5.19 15.69 11.39
N CYS A 202 4.20 16.50 11.07
CA CYS A 202 2.80 16.12 11.03
C CYS A 202 2.35 15.94 9.57
N LEU A 203 2.00 14.71 9.21
CA LEU A 203 1.42 14.40 7.91
C LEU A 203 -0.03 13.97 8.13
N LEU A 204 -0.93 14.94 8.08
CA LEU A 204 -2.32 14.80 8.49
C LEU A 204 -3.26 14.99 7.31
N ARG A 205 -4.38 14.28 7.30
CA ARG A 205 -5.41 14.42 6.26
C ARG A 205 -6.13 15.76 6.41
N THR A 206 -6.59 16.29 5.28
CA THR A 206 -7.35 17.55 5.20
C THR A 206 -8.83 17.33 4.84
N ASP A 207 -9.21 16.08 4.56
CA ASP A 207 -10.56 15.70 4.15
C ASP A 207 -11.40 15.21 5.34
N LYS A 208 -12.58 14.65 5.04
CA LYS A 208 -13.56 14.18 6.04
C LYS A 208 -13.04 13.07 6.95
N GLU A 209 -11.90 12.44 6.63
CA GLU A 209 -11.27 11.41 7.44
C GLU A 209 -10.28 11.98 8.47
N ALA A 210 -10.05 13.31 8.48
CA ALA A 210 -9.18 13.95 9.45
C ALA A 210 -9.68 13.73 10.89
N VAL A 211 -8.78 13.27 11.77
CA VAL A 211 -9.12 12.94 13.17
C VAL A 211 -9.27 14.19 14.04
N ALA A 212 -8.48 15.23 13.75
CA ALA A 212 -8.54 16.50 14.47
C ALA A 212 -8.02 17.66 13.61
N PRO A 213 -8.39 18.92 13.93
CA PRO A 213 -7.82 20.08 13.27
C PRO A 213 -6.29 20.13 13.43
N HIS A 214 -5.56 20.43 12.35
CA HIS A 214 -4.09 20.45 12.37
C HIS A 214 -3.52 21.45 13.39
N GLU A 215 -4.20 22.56 13.60
CA GLU A 215 -3.79 23.58 14.57
C GLU A 215 -3.90 23.10 16.01
N GLU A 216 -4.84 22.20 16.32
CA GLU A 216 -4.93 21.61 17.65
C GLU A 216 -3.74 20.69 17.94
N ILE A 217 -3.40 19.82 16.98
CA ILE A 217 -2.25 18.92 17.08
C ILE A 217 -0.95 19.73 17.22
N LYS A 218 -0.75 20.75 16.39
CA LYS A 218 0.41 21.64 16.48
C LYS A 218 0.47 22.37 17.81
N ARG A 219 -0.65 22.87 18.31
CA ARG A 219 -0.72 23.56 19.61
C ARG A 219 -0.26 22.65 20.74
N GLN A 220 -0.71 21.40 20.77
CA GLN A 220 -0.30 20.45 21.81
C GLN A 220 1.19 20.09 21.72
N LEU A 221 1.72 19.88 20.51
CA LEU A 221 3.16 19.64 20.32
C LEU A 221 4.00 20.86 20.76
N ASN A 222 3.56 22.08 20.45
CA ASN A 222 4.22 23.30 20.89
C ASN A 222 4.17 23.47 22.42
N GLN A 223 3.07 23.07 23.08
CA GLN A 223 2.95 23.06 24.54
C GLN A 223 3.92 22.08 25.20
N MET A 224 4.33 21.02 24.49
CA MET A 224 5.40 20.11 24.93
C MET A 224 6.82 20.69 24.69
N GLY A 225 6.92 21.90 24.13
CA GLY A 225 8.20 22.51 23.77
C GLY A 225 8.86 21.89 22.53
N LEU A 226 8.07 21.27 21.66
CA LEU A 226 8.52 20.64 20.42
C LEU A 226 8.24 21.55 19.23
N SER A 227 9.22 21.70 18.34
CA SER A 227 9.01 22.33 17.03
C SER A 227 8.18 21.41 16.13
N ALA A 228 7.07 21.92 15.61
CA ALA A 228 6.15 21.14 14.77
C ALA A 228 5.93 21.78 13.40
N GLU A 229 5.98 20.95 12.35
CA GLU A 229 5.62 21.34 10.99
C GLU A 229 4.53 20.41 10.46
N ALA A 230 3.53 20.96 9.77
CA ALA A 230 2.47 20.17 9.13
C ALA A 230 2.43 20.46 7.64
N ARG A 231 2.43 19.40 6.82
CA ARG A 231 2.22 19.48 5.37
C ARG A 231 1.45 18.27 4.88
N ASP A 232 0.76 18.42 3.77
CA ASP A 232 0.27 17.27 2.99
C ASP A 232 1.28 16.93 1.88
N TRP A 233 1.29 15.68 1.46
CA TRP A 233 2.13 15.16 0.38
C TRP A 233 1.33 14.79 -0.87
N LEU A 234 0.02 15.10 -0.90
CA LEU A 234 -0.81 14.91 -2.08
C LEU A 234 -0.52 15.91 -3.20
N ASP A 235 0.23 16.98 -2.88
CA ASP A 235 0.71 17.93 -3.88
C ASP A 235 1.54 17.20 -4.95
N ASP A 236 1.12 17.38 -6.20
CA ASP A 236 1.75 16.77 -7.36
C ASP A 236 2.54 17.85 -8.14
N PRO A 237 3.85 18.01 -7.89
CA PRO A 237 4.67 18.84 -8.73
C PRO A 237 4.70 18.20 -10.12
N ARG A 238 4.46 18.99 -11.17
CA ARG A 238 4.50 18.55 -12.58
C ARG A 238 5.92 18.12 -12.95
N THR A 239 6.30 16.90 -12.57
CA THR A 239 7.62 16.35 -12.83
C THR A 239 7.72 15.82 -14.26
N ALA A 240 8.93 15.85 -14.83
CA ALA A 240 9.19 15.26 -16.15
C ALA A 240 8.84 13.76 -16.19
N ALA A 241 9.03 13.03 -15.09
CA ALA A 241 8.63 11.63 -14.97
C ALA A 241 7.12 11.45 -15.11
N ARG A 242 6.31 12.28 -14.44
CA ARG A 242 4.85 12.27 -14.58
C ARG A 242 4.40 12.61 -15.99
N LEU A 243 4.99 13.65 -16.59
CA LEU A 243 4.69 14.02 -17.97
C LEU A 243 5.01 12.88 -18.93
N GLY A 244 6.15 12.21 -18.74
CA GLY A 244 6.54 11.03 -19.51
C GLY A 244 5.53 9.90 -19.38
N ASP A 245 5.13 9.54 -18.16
CA ASP A 245 4.14 8.48 -17.89
C ASP A 245 2.77 8.80 -18.52
N ILE A 246 2.29 10.05 -18.40
CA ILE A 246 1.04 10.51 -19.00
C ILE A 246 1.12 10.46 -20.54
N LEU A 247 2.20 10.94 -21.13
CA LEU A 247 2.37 10.95 -22.58
C LEU A 247 2.44 9.51 -23.12
N PHE A 248 3.13 8.62 -22.42
CA PHE A 248 3.21 7.22 -22.77
C PHE A 248 1.84 6.55 -22.70
N SER A 249 1.09 6.77 -21.61
CA SER A 249 -0.26 6.24 -21.42
C SER A 249 -1.23 6.75 -22.50
N LYS A 250 -1.14 8.03 -22.88
CA LYS A 250 -1.93 8.58 -24.00
C LYS A 250 -1.57 7.95 -25.34
N PHE A 251 -0.28 7.71 -25.59
CA PHE A 251 0.19 7.08 -26.82
C PHE A 251 -0.28 5.63 -26.92
N THR A 252 -0.11 4.85 -25.86
CA THR A 252 -0.52 3.43 -25.84
C THR A 252 -2.02 3.27 -25.95
N ARG A 253 -2.81 4.16 -25.34
CA ARG A 253 -4.26 4.21 -25.53
C ARG A 253 -4.67 4.46 -26.99
N LYS A 254 -3.90 5.29 -27.72
CA LYS A 254 -4.15 5.56 -29.15
C LYS A 254 -3.70 4.41 -30.06
N PHE A 255 -2.66 3.68 -29.66
CA PHE A 255 -2.07 2.57 -30.43
C PHE A 255 -1.97 1.29 -29.59
N PRO A 256 -3.09 0.71 -29.17
CA PRO A 256 -3.08 -0.38 -28.18
C PRO A 256 -2.44 -1.67 -28.72
N ALA A 257 -2.46 -1.89 -30.04
CA ALA A 257 -1.76 -3.01 -30.67
C ALA A 257 -0.23 -2.94 -30.50
N ALA A 258 0.33 -1.75 -30.27
CA ALA A 258 1.75 -1.57 -29.99
C ALA A 258 2.11 -1.76 -28.50
N TYR A 259 1.11 -1.80 -27.60
CA TYR A 259 1.34 -1.90 -26.16
C TYR A 259 2.19 -3.11 -25.76
N PRO A 260 1.98 -4.34 -26.26
CA PRO A 260 2.78 -5.49 -25.85
C PRO A 260 4.29 -5.32 -26.10
N LEU A 261 4.67 -4.61 -27.18
CA LEU A 261 6.07 -4.29 -27.49
C LEU A 261 6.62 -3.20 -26.55
N LEU A 262 5.75 -2.29 -26.13
CA LEU A 262 6.08 -1.10 -25.35
C LEU A 262 5.91 -1.29 -23.84
N ALA A 263 5.29 -2.38 -23.38
CA ALA A 263 4.99 -2.65 -21.98
C ALA A 263 6.21 -2.55 -21.05
N PRO A 264 7.42 -3.05 -21.41
CA PRO A 264 8.61 -2.86 -20.57
C PRO A 264 8.98 -1.39 -20.38
N LEU A 265 8.85 -0.56 -21.42
CA LEU A 265 9.12 0.88 -21.35
C LEU A 265 8.05 1.61 -20.52
N ALA A 266 6.79 1.20 -20.66
CA ALA A 266 5.68 1.69 -19.83
C ALA A 266 5.99 1.47 -18.35
N LEU A 267 6.40 0.26 -18.01
CA LEU A 267 6.71 -0.12 -16.63
C LEU A 267 7.89 0.68 -16.07
N ILE A 268 8.93 0.92 -16.88
CA ILE A 268 10.06 1.78 -16.49
C ILE A 268 9.60 3.20 -16.22
N ALA A 269 8.72 3.78 -17.07
CA ALA A 269 8.19 5.12 -16.87
C ALA A 269 7.35 5.21 -15.59
N ARG A 270 6.46 4.23 -15.37
CA ARG A 270 5.61 4.16 -14.17
C ARG A 270 6.43 4.00 -12.89
N ARG A 271 7.44 3.13 -12.90
CA ARG A 271 8.39 2.95 -11.79
C ARG A 271 9.10 4.27 -11.46
N ARG A 272 9.61 5.00 -12.47
CA ARG A 272 10.31 6.29 -12.26
C ARG A 272 9.40 7.36 -11.66
N TYR A 273 8.12 7.39 -12.05
CA TYR A 273 7.15 8.27 -11.43
C TYR A 273 6.96 7.91 -9.95
N ALA A 274 6.72 6.62 -9.65
CA ALA A 274 6.59 6.13 -8.28
C ALA A 274 7.83 6.42 -7.41
N GLU A 275 9.04 6.21 -7.93
CA GLU A 275 10.31 6.55 -7.24
C GLU A 275 10.41 8.05 -6.94
N THR A 276 9.93 8.90 -7.84
CA THR A 276 9.90 10.36 -7.63
C THR A 276 8.93 10.73 -6.51
N ARG A 277 7.76 10.09 -6.45
CA ARG A 277 6.78 10.29 -5.37
C ARG A 277 7.28 9.76 -4.03
N LEU A 278 7.90 8.58 -4.02
CA LEU A 278 8.53 8.02 -2.82
C LEU A 278 9.60 8.97 -2.26
N ARG A 279 10.43 9.57 -3.12
CA ARG A 279 11.45 10.54 -2.70
C ARG A 279 10.83 11.77 -2.02
N VAL A 280 9.73 12.30 -2.54
CA VAL A 280 8.98 13.38 -1.88
C VAL A 280 8.51 12.94 -0.49
N GLY A 281 7.98 11.72 -0.37
CA GLY A 281 7.58 11.15 0.91
C GLY A 281 8.71 11.04 1.91
N ILE A 282 9.85 10.48 1.50
CA ILE A 282 11.06 10.35 2.32
C ILE A 282 11.52 11.74 2.77
N ASP A 283 11.53 12.72 1.86
CA ASP A 283 11.99 14.08 2.15
C ASP A 283 11.11 14.79 3.18
N LEU A 284 9.79 14.58 3.11
CA LEU A 284 8.84 15.14 4.07
C LEU A 284 8.93 14.45 5.43
N LEU A 285 8.80 13.12 5.46
CA LEU A 285 8.80 12.35 6.71
C LEU A 285 10.12 12.49 7.47
N SER A 286 11.25 12.55 6.76
CA SER A 286 12.57 12.68 7.38
C SER A 286 12.78 14.02 8.10
N ARG A 287 11.96 15.04 7.84
CA ARG A 287 12.08 16.35 8.52
C ARG A 287 11.89 16.25 10.02
N GLY A 288 11.05 15.32 10.48
CA GLY A 288 10.77 15.12 11.90
C GLY A 288 11.77 14.20 12.59
N ARG A 289 12.13 14.50 13.84
CA ARG A 289 12.71 13.48 14.75
C ARG A 289 11.68 12.37 14.99
N ILE A 290 10.41 12.76 15.10
CA ILE A 290 9.22 11.89 15.12
C ILE A 290 8.22 12.30 14.03
N VAL A 291 7.32 11.37 13.67
CA VAL A 291 6.19 11.63 12.77
C VAL A 291 4.86 11.44 13.51
N VAL A 292 3.95 12.38 13.34
CA VAL A 292 2.56 12.27 13.80
C VAL A 292 1.65 12.23 12.59
N THR A 293 0.77 11.24 12.49
CA THR A 293 -0.03 11.05 11.27
C THR A 293 -1.35 10.33 11.52
N ASP A 294 -2.33 10.57 10.65
CA ASP A 294 -3.56 9.78 10.51
C ASP A 294 -3.56 8.97 9.20
N ARG A 295 -2.44 8.97 8.45
CA ARG A 295 -2.27 8.22 7.20
C ARG A 295 -1.52 6.93 7.45
N LEU A 296 -2.12 5.80 7.06
CA LEU A 296 -1.48 4.48 7.17
C LEU A 296 -0.10 4.41 6.52
N HIS A 297 0.07 4.95 5.30
CA HIS A 297 1.37 4.85 4.62
C HIS A 297 2.43 5.80 5.18
N ALA A 298 2.03 6.88 5.86
CA ALA A 298 2.98 7.68 6.61
C ALA A 298 3.53 6.87 7.79
N HIS A 299 2.66 6.14 8.50
CA HIS A 299 3.06 5.19 9.54
C HIS A 299 4.01 4.11 8.98
N ILE A 300 3.64 3.41 7.90
CA ILE A 300 4.46 2.35 7.29
C ILE A 300 5.83 2.88 6.84
N LEU A 301 5.87 4.01 6.12
CA LEU A 301 7.13 4.58 5.64
C LEU A 301 8.00 5.08 6.79
N SER A 302 7.41 5.68 7.83
CA SER A 302 8.14 6.04 9.04
C SER A 302 8.75 4.81 9.71
N THR A 303 8.00 3.70 9.83
CA THR A 303 8.54 2.43 10.33
C THR A 303 9.70 1.93 9.48
N LEU A 304 9.60 1.97 8.14
CA LEU A 304 10.67 1.58 7.21
C LEU A 304 11.91 2.47 7.31
N LEU A 305 11.73 3.77 7.53
CA LEU A 305 12.80 4.75 7.72
C LEU A 305 13.41 4.73 9.14
N GLY A 306 12.87 3.92 10.06
CA GLY A 306 13.29 3.91 11.46
C GLY A 306 12.95 5.21 12.20
N ILE A 307 11.90 5.91 11.77
CA ILE A 307 11.41 7.14 12.39
C ILE A 307 10.35 6.78 13.44
N PRO A 308 10.54 7.15 14.72
CA PRO A 308 9.50 7.00 15.71
C PRO A 308 8.24 7.77 15.30
N ASN A 309 7.09 7.13 15.46
CA ASN A 309 5.86 7.65 14.92
C ASN A 309 4.64 7.33 15.79
N VAL A 310 3.72 8.28 15.78
CA VAL A 310 2.40 8.19 16.39
C VAL A 310 1.38 8.22 15.28
N VAL A 311 0.58 7.17 15.21
CA VAL A 311 -0.51 7.04 14.24
C VAL A 311 -1.84 7.22 14.96
N PHE A 312 -2.73 8.02 14.41
CA PHE A 312 -4.07 8.19 14.96
C PHE A 312 -5.00 7.05 14.54
N ARG A 313 -5.93 6.68 15.42
CA ARG A 313 -7.08 5.88 15.06
C ARG A 313 -8.01 6.72 14.17
N SER A 314 -7.89 6.54 12.86
CA SER A 314 -8.74 7.19 11.85
C SER A 314 -10.19 6.69 11.91
N PHE A 315 -11.11 7.45 11.31
CA PHE A 315 -12.52 7.07 11.19
C PHE A 315 -12.74 5.74 10.44
N ASP A 316 -11.95 5.46 9.41
CA ASP A 316 -12.00 4.20 8.65
C ASP A 316 -11.28 3.03 9.36
N ALA A 317 -10.61 3.33 10.48
CA ALA A 317 -9.82 2.43 11.31
C ALA A 317 -8.73 1.62 10.56
N LYS A 318 -8.38 1.98 9.32
CA LYS A 318 -7.39 1.22 8.53
C LYS A 318 -6.01 1.29 9.15
N ALA A 319 -5.61 2.49 9.59
CA ALA A 319 -4.32 2.72 10.22
C ALA A 319 -4.19 1.97 11.56
N ALA A 320 -5.25 2.01 12.38
CA ALA A 320 -5.32 1.27 13.64
C ALA A 320 -5.32 -0.25 13.42
N ALA A 321 -6.13 -0.76 12.47
CA ALA A 321 -6.19 -2.19 12.18
C ALA A 321 -4.83 -2.75 11.72
N PHE A 322 -4.09 -1.98 10.90
CA PHE A 322 -2.74 -2.35 10.51
C PHE A 322 -1.76 -2.31 11.69
N TYR A 323 -1.83 -1.27 12.53
CA TYR A 323 -1.00 -1.13 13.72
C TYR A 323 -1.18 -2.34 14.66
N ASP A 324 -2.43 -2.63 15.01
CA ASP A 324 -2.79 -3.73 15.90
C ASP A 324 -2.33 -5.08 15.32
N THR A 325 -2.46 -5.26 14.00
CA THR A 325 -2.07 -6.52 13.34
C THR A 325 -0.55 -6.72 13.29
N TRP A 326 0.23 -5.68 12.97
CA TRP A 326 1.63 -5.86 12.56
C TRP A 326 2.67 -5.07 13.37
N THR A 327 2.35 -3.87 13.84
CA THR A 327 3.37 -2.92 14.30
C THR A 327 3.23 -2.51 15.78
N HIS A 328 2.21 -2.98 16.49
CA HIS A 328 1.98 -2.65 17.91
C HIS A 328 3.16 -3.00 18.82
N ALA A 329 3.89 -4.07 18.50
CA ALA A 329 5.06 -4.51 19.26
C ALA A 329 6.33 -3.68 18.98
N ALA A 330 6.32 -2.79 17.97
CA ALA A 330 7.47 -1.96 17.65
C ALA A 330 7.63 -0.84 18.68
N SER A 331 8.81 -0.73 19.28
CA SER A 331 9.11 0.32 20.28
C SER A 331 8.92 1.73 19.73
N ILE A 332 9.12 1.91 18.42
CA ILE A 332 9.05 3.19 17.72
C ILE A 332 7.62 3.57 17.26
N CYS A 333 6.62 2.70 17.45
CA CYS A 333 5.26 2.92 16.94
C CYS A 333 4.26 3.02 18.11
N ARG A 334 3.43 4.07 18.13
CA ARG A 334 2.28 4.17 19.05
C ARG A 334 1.01 4.54 18.33
N LEU A 335 -0.10 3.99 18.79
CA LEU A 335 -1.44 4.42 18.41
C LEU A 335 -1.89 5.53 19.36
N ALA A 336 -2.59 6.53 18.84
CA ALA A 336 -3.29 7.54 19.63
C ALA A 336 -4.77 7.59 19.24
N ASP A 337 -5.65 7.60 20.24
CA ASP A 337 -7.11 7.69 19.99
C ASP A 337 -7.59 9.11 19.67
N GLY A 338 -6.78 10.12 19.99
CA GLY A 338 -7.07 11.52 19.71
C GLY A 338 -5.98 12.45 20.23
N PRO A 339 -6.15 13.77 20.09
CA PRO A 339 -5.13 14.75 20.46
C PRO A 339 -4.66 14.60 21.93
N SER A 340 -5.56 14.42 22.89
CA SER A 340 -5.17 14.28 24.30
C SER A 340 -4.24 13.09 24.56
N ASP A 341 -4.48 11.96 23.87
CA ASP A 341 -3.68 10.74 24.01
C ASP A 341 -2.34 10.81 23.24
N MET A 342 -2.31 11.61 22.16
CA MET A 342 -1.11 11.86 21.36
C MET A 342 0.06 12.34 22.22
N VAL A 343 -0.17 13.18 23.24
CA VAL A 343 0.90 13.71 24.10
C VAL A 343 1.67 12.56 24.78
N HIS A 344 0.95 11.60 25.37
CA HIS A 344 1.57 10.44 26.00
C HIS A 344 2.25 9.53 24.97
N ALA A 345 1.59 9.30 23.83
CA ALA A 345 2.14 8.50 22.74
C ALA A 345 3.46 9.08 22.21
N VAL A 346 3.53 10.41 22.04
CA VAL A 346 4.73 11.14 21.62
C VAL A 346 5.84 10.99 22.66
N GLN A 347 5.55 11.21 23.94
CA GLN A 347 6.54 11.06 25.01
C GLN A 347 7.13 9.64 25.06
N ALA A 348 6.33 8.62 24.78
CA ALA A 348 6.76 7.23 24.81
C ALA A 348 7.73 6.84 23.68
N VAL A 349 7.76 7.59 22.57
CA VAL A 349 8.59 7.27 21.39
C VAL A 349 9.63 8.34 21.05
N MET A 350 9.56 9.50 21.70
CA MET A 350 10.46 10.62 21.44
C MET A 350 11.91 10.24 21.80
N PRO A 351 12.87 10.35 20.85
CA PRO A 351 14.27 10.12 21.17
C PRO A 351 14.80 11.17 22.16
N PRO A 352 15.69 10.79 23.09
CA PRO A 352 16.35 11.75 23.99
C PRO A 352 17.06 12.84 23.18
N LYS A 353 17.04 14.08 23.68
CA LYS A 353 17.46 15.27 22.92
C LYS A 353 18.90 15.18 22.42
#